data_AF-A0A1H3GHK9-F1
#
_entry.id   AF-A0A1H3GHK9-F1
#
_cell.length_a   1.000
_cell.length_b   1.000
_cell.length_c   1.000
_cell.angle_alpha   90.00
_cell.angle_beta   90.00
_cell.angle_gamma   90.00
#
_symmetry.space_group_name_H-M   'P 1'
#
loop_
_entity.id
_entity.type
_entity.pdbx_description
1 polymer ?
#
loop_
_entity_poly.entity_id
_entity_poly.type
_entity_poly.pdbx_seq_one_letter_code
_entity_poly.pdbx_strand_id
1 'polypeptide(L)'
;MFGPFSTSYYLGRLYVEPSDRDVPAIQRTEHEQVNEQLYGDDGLFRVDAPLVMKLDSGHIPVLGDEEVPSGTLAVPDSVTDDDLPRERDVLLAKPDRAAELLRYSGYRFGDDEAVA
;
A
#
# COMPACT_ATOMS: atom_id res chain seq x y z
N MET A 1 -9.65 -2.72 -7.90
CA MET A 1 -9.36 -4.17 -7.80
C MET A 1 -8.01 -4.46 -8.42
N PHE A 2 -7.15 -5.20 -7.72
CA PHE A 2 -5.81 -5.56 -8.19
C PHE A 2 -5.83 -6.95 -8.86
N GLY A 3 -5.13 -7.11 -9.97
CA GLY A 3 -4.99 -8.38 -10.70
C GLY A 3 -3.53 -8.82 -10.82
N PRO A 4 -3.24 -10.12 -11.00
CA PRO A 4 -1.87 -10.61 -11.14
C PRO A 4 -1.20 -10.01 -12.37
N PHE A 5 -0.01 -9.43 -12.18
CA PHE A 5 0.74 -8.78 -13.26
C PHE A 5 2.11 -9.40 -13.49
N SER A 6 2.82 -9.67 -12.39
CA SER A 6 4.13 -10.33 -12.43
C SER A 6 4.31 -11.28 -11.26
N THR A 7 5.47 -11.94 -11.20
CA THR A 7 5.87 -12.75 -10.06
C THR A 7 5.76 -11.96 -8.75
N SER A 8 6.16 -10.69 -8.75
CA SER A 8 6.31 -9.88 -7.53
C SER A 8 5.25 -8.79 -7.35
N TYR A 9 4.37 -8.58 -8.34
CA TYR A 9 3.39 -7.50 -8.30
C TYR A 9 2.01 -7.91 -8.81
N TYR A 10 0.98 -7.35 -8.19
CA TYR A 10 -0.33 -7.15 -8.77
C TYR A 10 -0.43 -5.75 -9.40
N LEU A 11 -1.29 -5.56 -10.40
CA LEU A 11 -1.60 -4.28 -11.03
C LEU A 11 -3.04 -3.88 -10.72
N GLY A 12 -3.23 -2.62 -10.32
CA GLY A 12 -4.53 -2.01 -10.12
C GLY A 12 -4.56 -0.60 -10.68
N ARG A 13 -5.76 -0.03 -10.77
CA ARG A 13 -5.96 1.39 -11.11
C ARG A 13 -6.64 2.06 -9.93
N LEU A 14 -6.07 3.18 -9.50
CA LEU A 14 -6.56 3.99 -8.39
C LEU A 14 -6.58 5.45 -8.80
N TYR A 15 -7.46 6.22 -8.19
CA TYR A 15 -7.41 7.67 -8.28
C TYR A 15 -6.31 8.16 -7.34
N VAL A 16 -5.23 8.72 -7.88
CA VAL A 16 -4.13 9.24 -7.09
C VAL A 16 -4.42 10.70 -6.78
N GLU A 17 -4.49 11.02 -5.49
CA GLU A 17 -4.83 12.34 -4.99
C GLU A 17 -3.67 12.90 -4.15
N PRO A 18 -3.04 14.03 -4.56
CA PRO A 18 -2.13 14.77 -3.70
C PRO A 18 -2.89 15.29 -2.46
N SER A 19 -2.26 15.21 -1.29
CA SER A 19 -2.90 15.52 -0.01
C SER A 19 -1.87 15.98 1.02
N ASP A 20 -2.31 16.85 1.94
CA ASP A 20 -1.51 17.34 3.07
C ASP A 20 -1.41 16.28 4.16
N ARG A 21 -0.71 15.19 3.85
CA ARG A 21 -0.50 14.04 4.75
C ARG A 21 0.96 13.61 4.70
N ASP A 22 1.44 13.06 5.82
CA ASP A 22 2.82 12.57 5.91
C ASP A 22 3.00 11.15 5.33
N VAL A 23 1.99 10.29 5.52
CA VAL A 23 2.06 8.86 5.16
C VAL A 23 0.99 8.54 4.15
N PRO A 24 1.32 7.97 2.97
CA PRO A 24 0.32 7.55 1.98
C PRO A 24 -0.74 6.60 2.57
N ALA A 25 -1.97 6.70 2.10
CA ALA A 25 -3.01 5.73 2.47
C ALA A 25 -4.08 5.54 1.40
N ILE A 26 -4.77 4.42 1.53
CA ILE A 26 -6.02 4.11 0.84
C ILE A 26 -7.15 4.00 1.88
N GLN A 27 -8.38 3.82 1.42
CA GLN A 27 -9.53 3.65 2.31
C GLN A 27 -9.32 2.44 3.25
N ARG A 28 -9.59 2.61 4.56
CA ARG A 28 -9.28 1.60 5.59
C ARG A 28 -9.88 0.22 5.32
N THR A 29 -11.16 0.14 4.98
CA THR A 29 -11.82 -1.13 4.66
C THR A 29 -11.18 -1.82 3.45
N GLU A 30 -10.81 -1.08 2.41
CA GLU A 30 -10.09 -1.62 1.25
C GLU A 30 -8.69 -2.10 1.64
N HIS A 31 -7.98 -1.35 2.48
CA HIS A 31 -6.68 -1.75 3.02
C HIS A 31 -6.75 -3.07 3.79
N GLU A 32 -7.71 -3.20 4.69
CA GLU A 32 -7.92 -4.41 5.49
C GLU A 32 -8.28 -5.61 4.60
N GLN A 33 -9.20 -5.42 3.63
CA GLN A 33 -9.59 -6.46 2.68
C GLN A 33 -8.42 -6.91 1.80
N VAL A 34 -7.56 -5.99 1.36
CA VAL A 34 -6.38 -6.32 0.58
C VAL A 34 -5.36 -7.05 1.45
N ASN A 35 -5.14 -6.62 2.69
CA ASN A 35 -4.28 -7.33 3.63
C ASN A 35 -4.77 -8.75 3.88
N GLU A 36 -6.06 -8.95 4.13
CA GLU A 36 -6.66 -10.27 4.32
C GLU A 36 -6.44 -11.18 3.12
N GLN A 37 -6.64 -10.68 1.90
CA GLN A 37 -6.42 -11.47 0.69
C GLN A 37 -4.94 -11.80 0.43
N LEU A 38 -4.00 -10.98 0.91
CA LEU A 38 -2.57 -11.17 0.66
C LEU A 38 -1.86 -11.95 1.77
N TYR A 39 -2.29 -11.80 3.01
CA TYR A 39 -1.62 -12.30 4.21
C TYR A 39 -2.49 -13.25 5.04
N GLY A 40 -3.76 -13.46 4.67
CA GLY A 40 -4.74 -14.15 5.51
C GLY A 40 -4.74 -15.69 5.46
N ASP A 41 -3.88 -16.31 4.65
CA ASP A 41 -3.96 -17.75 4.41
C ASP A 41 -3.45 -18.65 5.56
N ASP A 42 -2.77 -18.13 6.58
CA ASP A 42 -2.13 -18.95 7.63
C ASP A 42 -2.26 -18.41 9.07
N GLY A 43 -3.47 -18.04 9.52
CA GLY A 43 -3.78 -17.85 10.95
C GLY A 43 -4.17 -16.43 11.38
N LEU A 44 -3.64 -15.96 12.51
CA LEU A 44 -3.88 -14.60 13.02
C LEU A 44 -2.98 -13.62 12.24
N PHE A 45 -3.57 -12.87 11.31
CA PHE A 45 -2.85 -11.88 10.51
C PHE A 45 -3.25 -10.46 10.91
N ARG A 46 -2.31 -9.53 10.72
CA ARG A 46 -2.51 -8.11 10.95
C ARG A 46 -3.09 -7.47 9.69
N VAL A 47 -4.36 -7.06 9.76
CA VAL A 47 -5.03 -6.31 8.69
C VAL A 47 -4.55 -4.85 8.57
N ASP A 48 -3.84 -4.37 9.59
CA ASP A 48 -3.28 -3.02 9.69
C ASP A 48 -1.81 -2.96 9.22
N ALA A 49 -1.25 -4.07 8.73
CA ALA A 49 0.09 -4.08 8.19
C ALA A 49 0.19 -3.19 6.92
N PRO A 50 1.26 -2.39 6.77
CA PRO A 50 1.41 -1.53 5.60
C PRO A 50 1.44 -2.33 4.30
N LEU A 51 0.65 -1.90 3.33
CA LEU A 51 0.79 -2.35 1.94
C LEU A 51 1.97 -1.62 1.30
N VAL A 52 2.72 -2.29 0.44
CA VAL A 52 3.77 -1.62 -0.35
C VAL A 52 3.28 -1.46 -1.78
N MET A 53 3.03 -0.22 -2.17
CA MET A 53 2.65 0.12 -3.54
C MET A 53 3.82 0.75 -4.27
N LYS A 54 3.85 0.58 -5.58
CA LYS A 54 4.74 1.29 -6.48
C LYS A 54 3.92 2.22 -7.35
N LEU A 55 4.23 3.50 -7.26
CA LEU A 55 3.70 4.55 -8.12
C LEU A 55 4.88 5.14 -8.88
N ASP A 56 4.76 5.23 -10.20
CA ASP A 56 5.83 5.63 -11.10
C ASP A 56 7.14 4.85 -10.86
N SER A 57 8.16 5.51 -10.33
CA SER A 57 9.45 4.90 -10.05
C SER A 57 9.65 4.50 -8.58
N GLY A 58 8.81 5.01 -7.67
CA GLY A 58 8.99 4.89 -6.22
C GLY A 58 8.14 3.79 -5.58
N HIS A 59 8.68 3.14 -4.55
CA HIS A 59 7.93 2.27 -3.65
C HIS A 59 7.56 3.03 -2.39
N ILE A 60 6.28 2.98 -2.02
CA ILE A 60 5.72 3.70 -0.89
C ILE A 60 4.97 2.73 0.03
N PRO A 61 5.20 2.81 1.35
CA PRO A 61 4.31 2.18 2.32
C PRO A 61 2.98 2.93 2.33
N VAL A 62 1.88 2.17 2.36
CA VAL A 62 0.51 2.67 2.27
C VAL A 62 -0.27 2.08 3.44
N LEU A 63 -0.90 2.95 4.22
CA LEU A 63 -1.74 2.58 5.36
C LEU A 63 -3.23 2.59 5.00
N GLY A 64 -4.08 2.22 5.96
CA GLY A 64 -5.53 2.31 5.87
C GLY A 64 -6.07 3.51 6.64
N ASP A 65 -6.88 4.34 5.98
CA ASP A 65 -7.45 5.56 6.54
C ASP A 65 -8.94 5.69 6.20
N GLU A 66 -9.77 6.07 7.17
CA GLU A 66 -11.22 6.19 6.99
C GLU A 66 -11.61 7.46 6.24
N GLU A 67 -10.76 8.48 6.24
CA GLU A 67 -11.01 9.77 5.57
C GLU A 67 -10.71 9.70 4.06
N VAL A 68 -9.97 8.68 3.62
CA VAL A 68 -9.65 8.48 2.20
C VAL A 68 -10.85 7.85 1.47
N PRO A 69 -11.32 8.44 0.36
CA PRO A 69 -12.39 7.85 -0.43
C PRO A 69 -12.00 6.49 -1.03
N SER A 70 -12.97 5.58 -1.13
CA SER A 70 -12.78 4.28 -1.79
C SER A 70 -12.22 4.44 -3.21
N GLY A 71 -11.28 3.57 -3.59
CA GLY A 71 -10.60 3.63 -4.88
C GLY A 71 -9.57 4.75 -5.03
N THR A 72 -9.27 5.47 -3.94
CA THR A 72 -8.31 6.59 -3.93
C THR A 72 -7.03 6.19 -3.20
N LEU A 73 -5.90 6.54 -3.78
CA LEU A 73 -4.59 6.53 -3.14
C LEU A 73 -4.20 7.98 -2.85
N ALA A 74 -4.35 8.38 -1.60
CA ALA A 74 -3.95 9.70 -1.15
C ALA A 74 -2.44 9.68 -0.81
N VAL A 75 -1.70 10.59 -1.43
CA VAL A 75 -0.24 10.65 -1.33
C VAL A 75 0.22 12.06 -0.94
N PRO A 76 1.36 12.20 -0.25
CA PRO A 76 2.03 13.50 -0.08
C PRO A 76 2.45 14.09 -1.42
N ASP A 77 2.53 15.42 -1.52
CA ASP A 77 3.00 16.13 -2.72
C ASP A 77 4.42 15.71 -3.14
N SER A 78 5.25 15.21 -2.23
CA SER A 78 6.58 14.72 -2.55
C SER A 78 6.61 13.39 -3.33
N VAL A 79 5.48 12.69 -3.41
CA VAL A 79 5.37 11.36 -4.03
C VAL A 79 4.92 11.44 -5.49
N THR A 80 4.22 12.49 -5.88
CA THR A 80 3.71 12.69 -7.24
C THR A 80 3.95 14.12 -7.69
N ASP A 81 4.42 14.30 -8.93
CA ASP A 81 4.59 15.63 -9.54
C ASP A 81 3.28 16.20 -10.11
N ASP A 82 2.18 15.45 -10.01
CA ASP A 82 0.86 15.88 -10.47
C ASP A 82 0.18 16.77 -9.42
N ASP A 83 -0.21 17.99 -9.79
CA ASP A 83 -0.95 18.91 -8.90
C ASP A 83 -2.46 18.59 -8.81
N LEU A 84 -2.97 17.70 -9.66
CA LEU A 84 -4.39 17.39 -9.77
C LEU A 84 -4.67 15.89 -9.62
N PRO A 85 -5.75 15.51 -8.93
CA PRO A 85 -6.12 14.12 -8.78
C PRO A 85 -6.44 13.46 -10.13
N ARG A 86 -5.90 12.26 -10.36
CA ARG A 86 -6.09 11.52 -11.62
C ARG A 86 -5.95 10.02 -11.44
N GLU A 87 -6.61 9.27 -12.32
CA GLU A 87 -6.49 7.82 -12.34
C GLU A 87 -5.11 7.39 -12.84
N ARG A 88 -4.44 6.50 -12.09
CA ARG A 88 -3.11 5.97 -12.42
C ARG A 88 -3.04 4.47 -12.16
N ASP A 89 -2.14 3.84 -12.91
CA ASP A 89 -1.76 2.45 -12.70
C ASP A 89 -0.83 2.37 -11.49
N VAL A 90 -1.16 1.47 -10.56
CA VAL A 90 -0.43 1.25 -9.31
C VAL A 90 -0.07 -0.23 -9.22
N LEU A 91 1.19 -0.51 -8.89
CA LEU A 91 1.64 -1.88 -8.67
C LEU A 91 1.66 -2.19 -7.17
N LEU A 92 0.92 -3.20 -6.76
CA LEU A 92 0.91 -3.68 -5.37
C LEU A 92 1.91 -4.82 -5.22
N ALA A 93 2.89 -4.66 -4.33
CA ALA A 93 3.88 -5.68 -4.06
C ALA A 93 3.24 -6.91 -3.40
N LYS A 94 3.64 -8.10 -3.85
CA LYS A 94 3.29 -9.36 -3.17
C LYS A 94 4.02 -9.49 -1.83
N PRO A 95 3.55 -10.34 -0.91
CA PRO A 95 4.08 -10.46 0.45
C PRO A 95 5.61 -10.48 0.55
N ASP A 96 6.28 -11.40 -0.16
CA ASP A 96 7.75 -11.52 -0.12
C ASP A 96 8.46 -10.23 -0.55
N ARG A 97 7.94 -9.57 -1.58
CA ARG A 97 8.51 -8.33 -2.12
C ARG A 97 8.24 -7.15 -1.19
N ALA A 98 7.05 -7.08 -0.59
CA ALA A 98 6.71 -6.07 0.38
C ALA A 98 7.60 -6.15 1.62
N ALA A 99 7.80 -7.37 2.15
CA ALA A 99 8.69 -7.63 3.29
C ALA A 99 10.14 -7.21 3.01
N GLU A 100 10.66 -7.53 1.83
CA GLU A 100 12.00 -7.09 1.40
C GLU A 100 12.13 -5.56 1.37
N LEU A 101 11.14 -4.87 0.76
CA LEU A 101 11.16 -3.41 0.61
C LEU A 101 11.05 -2.68 1.94
N LEU A 102 10.22 -3.16 2.87
CA LEU A 102 10.06 -2.56 4.20
C LEU A 102 11.32 -2.70 5.06
N ARG A 103 12.02 -3.84 4.95
CA ARG A 103 13.31 -4.04 5.61
C ARG A 103 14.36 -3.03 5.15
N TYR A 104 14.40 -2.70 3.87
CA TYR A 104 15.39 -1.76 3.31
C TYR A 104 15.02 -0.29 3.50
N SER A 105 13.75 0.06 3.63
CA SER A 105 13.32 1.44 3.90
C SER A 105 13.57 1.88 5.36
N GLY A 106 14.07 0.98 6.21
CA GLY A 106 14.22 1.24 7.64
C GLY A 106 12.89 1.29 8.39
N TYR A 107 11.80 0.88 7.74
CA TYR A 107 10.49 0.75 8.38
C TYR A 107 10.54 -0.42 9.35
N ARG A 108 10.64 -0.12 10.65
CA ARG A 108 10.50 -1.12 11.71
C ARG A 108 9.01 -1.35 11.92
N PHE A 109 8.54 -2.55 11.60
CA PHE A 109 7.24 -3.00 12.07
C PHE A 109 7.16 -2.77 13.58
N GLY A 110 5.99 -2.33 14.08
CA GLY A 110 5.77 -2.17 15.50
C GLY A 110 6.11 -3.46 16.23
N ASP A 111 7.17 -3.39 17.04
CA ASP A 111 7.76 -4.39 17.93
C ASP A 111 7.92 -5.81 17.35
N ASP A 112 9.17 -6.12 17.00
CA ASP A 112 9.77 -7.38 16.53
C ASP A 112 9.65 -8.56 17.53
N GLU A 113 8.49 -8.75 18.18
CA GLU A 113 8.23 -9.87 19.10
C GLU A 113 7.11 -10.81 18.61
N ALA A 114 6.38 -10.48 17.54
CA ALA A 114 5.21 -11.24 17.08
C ALA A 114 5.40 -12.02 15.76
N VAL A 115 6.64 -12.14 15.26
CA VAL A 115 6.93 -12.93 14.05
C VAL A 115 8.12 -13.86 14.31
N ALA A 116 7.91 -14.86 15.17
CA ALA A 116 8.74 -16.04 15.33
C ALA A 116 7.85 -17.28 15.44
#